data_AF-A0A7V4FJR4-F1
#
_entry.id   AF-A0A7V4FJR4-F1
#
_cell.length_a   1.000
_cell.length_b   1.000
_cell.length_c   1.000
_cell.angle_alpha   90.00
_cell.angle_beta   90.00
_cell.angle_gamma   90.00
#
_symmetry.space_group_name_H-M   'P 1'
#
loop_
_entity.id
_entity.type
_entity.pdbx_description
1 polymer ?
#
loop_
_entity_poly.entity_id
_entity_poly.type
_entity_poly.pdbx_seq_one_letter_code
_entity_poly.pdbx_strand_id
1 'polypeptide(L)'
;MFGKYDIINIRIIKITSNYSYTLRTLISASWEDSVVAYSNLLKNDVLKYLDFVKKGEISLGEIPVDLSRLDKDIPQRKLIVYEIFKFLLSQNYKEHAINLLITEYGSLGLKKEEAYLLVWSKFVEVKFPVVEADKVTLARCLVFKVDFSFSNNPEVSDILAVLEKKINAKISVLFDRGFVGESFELAVAVGRLVDHIPENLAFTGRVAEDGKILKVENFDEKLAYCNKNNIGLISYINVSYIREIIDFLNEKEFHIPILLRFSSKPQDIESLWKRLKERVLAFSGKDCESNCNLFERIYRAPLTYSVNRELSEDEFYEHIEKSYGIIRNVIDNSGIPHIAINGPAAFALGLGIALGAKDKLVVYHYQGDYFPVLNLTTEQNLRLIKTVTRSKEMLQELTYEVLEYSTNKRKAILAIELASHKLLSSVKEYAKENISDGFIIHVMPKNMEASGNIPLGDWKKIISELFSITQIVRTDFYYDELHIFLSCPVPIAFGFGMALGDFVPGKIYNYFKGGKTKKAGYVPVLDINEILR
;
A
#
# COMPACT_ATOMS: atom_id res chain seq x y z
N MET A 1 -65.87 6.65 -32.98
CA MET A 1 -64.70 7.54 -32.89
C MET A 1 -63.47 6.64 -32.80
N PHE A 2 -62.70 6.54 -33.88
CA PHE A 2 -61.48 5.74 -33.98
C PHE A 2 -60.24 6.60 -33.64
N GLY A 3 -59.20 5.96 -33.11
CA GLY A 3 -57.80 6.42 -33.03
C GLY A 3 -57.04 5.44 -32.12
N LYS A 4 -56.16 4.51 -32.56
CA LYS A 4 -54.87 4.58 -33.29
C LYS A 4 -53.81 5.46 -32.63
N TYR A 5 -52.61 4.88 -32.45
CA TYR A 5 -51.21 5.40 -32.44
C TYR A 5 -50.36 4.53 -31.48
N ASP A 6 -49.08 4.20 -31.67
CA ASP A 6 -48.21 4.11 -32.84
C ASP A 6 -46.93 3.32 -32.44
N ILE A 7 -46.17 2.88 -33.43
CA ILE A 7 -44.97 2.04 -33.40
C ILE A 7 -43.73 2.81 -32.88
N ILE A 8 -42.84 2.18 -32.09
CA ILE A 8 -41.52 2.73 -31.70
C ILE A 8 -40.37 1.92 -32.33
N ASN A 9 -39.44 2.68 -32.92
CA ASN A 9 -38.22 2.29 -33.64
C ASN A 9 -37.12 1.67 -32.75
N ILE A 10 -36.42 0.65 -33.26
CA ILE A 10 -35.15 0.13 -32.73
C ILE A 10 -33.99 0.60 -33.61
N ARG A 11 -32.97 1.24 -33.00
CA ARG A 11 -31.71 1.65 -33.64
C ARG A 11 -30.74 0.47 -33.69
N ILE A 12 -30.27 0.13 -34.90
CA ILE A 12 -29.18 -0.83 -35.15
C ILE A 12 -27.84 -0.08 -35.07
N ILE A 13 -26.97 -0.47 -34.15
CA ILE A 13 -25.57 -0.01 -34.09
C ILE A 13 -24.68 -1.05 -34.77
N LYS A 14 -23.90 -0.59 -35.74
CA LYS A 14 -22.99 -1.37 -36.57
C LYS A 14 -21.61 -1.45 -35.88
N ILE A 15 -21.19 -2.63 -35.43
CA ILE A 15 -19.83 -2.86 -34.92
C ILE A 15 -19.03 -3.63 -35.98
N THR A 16 -17.89 -3.08 -36.37
CA THR A 16 -16.94 -3.64 -37.33
C THR A 16 -15.80 -4.39 -36.65
N SER A 17 -15.38 -5.47 -37.31
CA SER A 17 -14.14 -6.25 -37.20
C SER A 17 -14.08 -7.50 -36.30
N ASN A 18 -14.09 -8.65 -37.00
CA ASN A 18 -13.33 -9.90 -36.80
C ASN A 18 -13.62 -10.88 -35.65
N TYR A 19 -14.89 -11.10 -35.29
CA TYR A 19 -15.34 -12.39 -34.70
C TYR A 19 -16.76 -12.79 -35.20
N SER A 20 -17.08 -12.50 -36.46
CA SER A 20 -18.43 -12.60 -37.01
C SER A 20 -18.85 -13.97 -37.56
N TYR A 21 -18.09 -15.04 -37.32
CA TYR A 21 -18.39 -16.35 -37.94
C TYR A 21 -18.98 -17.43 -37.01
N THR A 22 -19.18 -17.17 -35.73
CA THR A 22 -19.83 -18.14 -34.81
C THR A 22 -21.14 -17.67 -34.18
N LEU A 23 -21.62 -16.47 -34.53
CA LEU A 23 -22.85 -15.87 -33.98
C LEU A 23 -23.97 -15.66 -35.04
N ARG A 24 -23.74 -16.05 -36.30
CA ARG A 24 -24.73 -15.86 -37.39
C ARG A 24 -25.68 -17.03 -37.63
N THR A 25 -25.62 -18.09 -36.84
CA THR A 25 -26.53 -19.24 -36.95
C THR A 25 -27.59 -19.33 -35.84
N LEU A 26 -27.81 -18.24 -35.08
CA LEU A 26 -28.77 -18.20 -33.96
C LEU A 26 -29.94 -17.22 -34.17
N ILE A 27 -30.28 -16.85 -35.41
CA ILE A 27 -31.41 -15.94 -35.70
C ILE A 27 -32.64 -16.72 -36.25
N SER A 28 -32.76 -18.00 -35.91
CA SER A 28 -34.04 -18.72 -35.99
C SER A 28 -34.15 -19.80 -34.91
N ALA A 29 -33.58 -19.52 -33.74
CA ALA A 29 -33.55 -20.41 -32.60
C ALA A 29 -34.81 -20.15 -31.74
N SER A 30 -35.53 -21.21 -31.43
CA SER A 30 -36.71 -21.16 -30.57
C SER A 30 -36.31 -20.64 -29.17
N TRP A 31 -37.28 -20.16 -28.38
CA TRP A 31 -37.03 -19.72 -27.00
C TRP A 31 -36.33 -20.81 -26.16
N GLU A 32 -36.57 -22.08 -26.48
CA GLU A 32 -35.91 -23.24 -25.85
C GLU A 32 -34.40 -23.31 -26.18
N ASP A 33 -33.97 -22.95 -27.39
CA ASP A 33 -32.57 -23.02 -27.83
C ASP A 33 -31.69 -21.94 -27.18
N SER A 34 -32.21 -20.71 -27.00
CA SER A 34 -31.53 -19.65 -26.25
C SER A 34 -31.40 -19.97 -24.76
N VAL A 35 -32.38 -20.69 -24.23
CA VAL A 35 -32.50 -21.00 -22.79
C VAL A 35 -31.62 -22.20 -22.40
N VAL A 36 -31.41 -23.17 -23.31
CA VAL A 36 -30.41 -24.24 -23.15
C VAL A 36 -28.97 -23.69 -23.27
N ALA A 37 -28.76 -22.56 -23.94
CA ALA A 37 -27.44 -21.94 -24.06
C ALA A 37 -26.95 -21.29 -22.74
N TYR A 38 -27.85 -20.70 -21.95
CA TYR A 38 -27.48 -20.00 -20.71
C TYR A 38 -27.17 -20.94 -19.53
N SER A 39 -27.88 -22.06 -19.37
CA SER A 39 -27.50 -23.08 -18.38
C SER A 39 -26.13 -23.72 -18.71
N ASN A 40 -25.85 -23.94 -20.00
CA ASN A 40 -24.52 -24.37 -20.45
C ASN A 40 -23.44 -23.32 -20.20
N LEU A 41 -23.75 -22.03 -20.40
CA LEU A 41 -22.84 -20.95 -20.03
C LEU A 41 -22.59 -20.93 -18.53
N LEU A 42 -23.64 -21.04 -17.70
CA LEU A 42 -23.54 -21.09 -16.25
C LEU A 42 -22.62 -22.22 -15.76
N LYS A 43 -22.75 -23.40 -16.38
CA LYS A 43 -21.92 -24.58 -16.08
C LYS A 43 -20.45 -24.37 -16.38
N ASN A 44 -20.13 -23.72 -17.50
CA ASN A 44 -18.77 -23.64 -18.03
C ASN A 44 -18.02 -22.37 -17.62
N ASP A 45 -18.73 -21.25 -17.44
CA ASP A 45 -18.16 -19.94 -17.13
C ASP A 45 -19.18 -19.08 -16.35
N VAL A 46 -19.30 -19.36 -15.06
CA VAL A 46 -20.20 -18.64 -14.15
C VAL A 46 -19.92 -17.15 -14.10
N LEU A 47 -18.66 -16.71 -14.23
CA LEU A 47 -18.32 -15.28 -14.18
C LEU A 47 -18.86 -14.55 -15.41
N LYS A 48 -18.73 -15.15 -16.59
CA LYS A 48 -19.32 -14.61 -17.82
C LYS A 48 -20.85 -14.63 -17.80
N TYR A 49 -21.45 -15.69 -17.25
CA TYR A 49 -22.90 -15.73 -17.02
C TYR A 49 -23.35 -14.55 -16.14
N LEU A 50 -22.66 -14.30 -15.02
CA LEU A 50 -23.00 -13.21 -14.10
C LEU A 50 -22.73 -11.82 -14.71
N ASP A 51 -21.79 -11.68 -15.63
CA ASP A 51 -21.60 -10.45 -16.42
C ASP A 51 -22.82 -10.16 -17.32
N PHE A 52 -23.40 -11.18 -17.95
CA PHE A 52 -24.66 -11.03 -18.70
C PHE A 52 -25.85 -10.69 -17.80
N VAL A 53 -25.93 -11.28 -16.60
CA VAL A 53 -26.93 -10.88 -15.60
C VAL A 53 -26.76 -9.40 -15.24
N LYS A 54 -25.52 -8.97 -14.98
CA LYS A 54 -25.19 -7.58 -14.63
C LYS A 54 -25.56 -6.59 -15.75
N LYS A 55 -25.44 -7.00 -17.01
CA LYS A 55 -25.81 -6.21 -18.20
C LYS A 55 -27.31 -6.22 -18.49
N GLY A 56 -28.09 -7.02 -17.77
CA GLY A 56 -29.53 -7.18 -18.01
C GLY A 56 -29.87 -8.06 -19.22
N GLU A 57 -28.88 -8.79 -19.76
CA GLU A 57 -29.08 -9.76 -20.84
C GLU A 57 -29.72 -11.06 -20.33
N ILE A 58 -29.49 -11.38 -19.04
CA ILE A 58 -30.15 -12.45 -18.30
C ILE A 58 -30.83 -11.81 -17.09
N SER A 59 -32.10 -12.10 -16.86
CA SER A 59 -32.85 -11.57 -15.72
C SER A 59 -32.48 -12.30 -14.42
N LEU A 60 -32.59 -11.62 -13.27
CA LEU A 60 -32.31 -12.23 -11.96
C LEU A 60 -33.20 -13.45 -11.65
N GLY A 61 -34.44 -13.46 -12.18
CA GLY A 61 -35.37 -14.57 -12.03
C GLY A 61 -34.98 -15.82 -12.82
N GLU A 62 -34.12 -15.70 -13.83
CA GLU A 62 -33.64 -16.84 -14.63
C GLU A 62 -32.53 -17.63 -13.93
N ILE A 63 -31.76 -17.01 -13.03
CA ILE A 63 -30.71 -17.67 -12.26
C ILE A 63 -31.17 -18.98 -11.59
N PRO A 64 -32.23 -19.00 -10.76
CA PRO A 64 -32.69 -20.24 -10.13
C PRO A 64 -33.21 -21.26 -11.16
N VAL A 65 -33.78 -20.81 -12.28
CA VAL A 65 -34.27 -21.69 -13.35
C VAL A 65 -33.09 -22.38 -14.03
N ASP A 66 -32.06 -21.64 -14.42
CA ASP A 66 -30.87 -22.18 -15.07
C ASP A 66 -30.07 -23.09 -14.14
N LEU A 67 -29.93 -22.70 -12.86
CA LEU A 67 -29.28 -23.53 -11.84
C LEU A 67 -30.02 -24.84 -11.60
N SER A 68 -31.36 -24.83 -11.62
CA SER A 68 -32.18 -26.03 -11.43
C SER A 68 -32.04 -27.06 -12.57
N ARG A 69 -31.60 -26.63 -13.74
CA ARG A 69 -31.34 -27.50 -14.91
C ARG A 69 -29.98 -28.19 -14.85
N LEU A 70 -29.08 -27.75 -13.98
CA LEU A 70 -27.79 -28.40 -13.78
C LEU A 70 -27.95 -29.60 -12.85
N ASP A 71 -27.30 -30.72 -13.18
CA ASP A 71 -27.27 -31.88 -12.26
C ASP A 71 -26.72 -31.46 -10.89
N LYS A 72 -27.28 -32.05 -9.83
CA LYS A 72 -26.85 -31.75 -8.45
C LYS A 72 -25.42 -32.21 -8.16
N ASP A 73 -24.92 -33.17 -8.93
CA ASP A 73 -23.63 -33.82 -8.67
C ASP A 73 -22.52 -33.35 -9.61
N ILE A 74 -22.72 -32.26 -10.38
CA ILE A 74 -21.63 -31.73 -11.21
C ILE A 74 -20.47 -31.22 -10.33
N PRO A 75 -19.20 -31.47 -10.70
CA PRO A 75 -18.05 -31.11 -9.88
C PRO A 75 -17.97 -29.61 -9.52
N GLN A 76 -18.44 -28.73 -10.42
CA GLN A 76 -18.39 -27.28 -10.24
C GLN A 76 -19.60 -26.69 -9.51
N ARG A 77 -20.58 -27.49 -9.06
CA ARG A 77 -21.84 -26.95 -8.50
C ARG A 77 -21.60 -26.01 -7.33
N LYS A 78 -20.74 -26.39 -6.38
CA LYS A 78 -20.40 -25.55 -5.21
C LYS A 78 -19.78 -24.21 -5.64
N LEU A 79 -18.89 -24.23 -6.63
CA LEU A 79 -18.26 -23.02 -7.17
C LEU A 79 -19.31 -22.11 -7.83
N ILE A 80 -20.21 -22.68 -8.63
CA ILE A 80 -21.28 -21.93 -9.28
C ILE A 80 -22.18 -21.25 -8.24
N VAL A 81 -22.66 -22.01 -7.25
CA VAL A 81 -23.50 -21.48 -6.16
C VAL A 81 -22.76 -20.42 -5.35
N TYR A 82 -21.48 -20.63 -5.07
CA TYR A 82 -20.62 -19.68 -4.38
C TYR A 82 -20.53 -18.34 -5.11
N GLU A 83 -20.23 -18.35 -6.41
CA GLU A 83 -20.10 -17.13 -7.23
C GLU A 83 -21.44 -16.41 -7.41
N ILE A 84 -22.53 -17.14 -7.65
CA ILE A 84 -23.88 -16.55 -7.69
C ILE A 84 -24.19 -15.88 -6.35
N PHE A 85 -24.00 -16.58 -5.23
CA PHE A 85 -24.32 -16.04 -3.92
C PHE A 85 -23.52 -14.77 -3.61
N LYS A 86 -22.21 -14.79 -3.89
CA LYS A 86 -21.33 -13.61 -3.74
C LYS A 86 -21.78 -12.45 -4.64
N PHE A 87 -22.17 -12.73 -5.88
CA PHE A 87 -22.73 -11.73 -6.78
C PHE A 87 -24.01 -11.11 -6.22
N LEU A 88 -24.97 -11.92 -5.77
CA LEU A 88 -26.24 -11.44 -5.20
C LEU A 88 -26.00 -10.56 -3.97
N LEU A 89 -25.05 -10.91 -3.09
CA LEU A 89 -24.67 -10.07 -1.97
C LEU A 89 -24.07 -8.74 -2.43
N SER A 90 -23.15 -8.76 -3.41
CA SER A 90 -22.51 -7.55 -3.93
C SER A 90 -23.48 -6.56 -4.59
N GLN A 91 -24.57 -7.07 -5.17
CA GLN A 91 -25.62 -6.27 -5.81
C GLN A 91 -26.81 -5.97 -4.87
N ASN A 92 -26.71 -6.37 -3.60
CA ASN A 92 -27.75 -6.19 -2.58
C ASN A 92 -29.10 -6.90 -2.90
N TYR A 93 -29.07 -8.01 -3.66
CA TYR A 93 -30.24 -8.84 -3.99
C TYR A 93 -30.54 -9.89 -2.91
N LYS A 94 -30.87 -9.40 -1.71
CA LYS A 94 -30.95 -10.21 -0.48
C LYS A 94 -31.97 -11.35 -0.53
N GLU A 95 -33.18 -11.11 -1.04
CA GLU A 95 -34.22 -12.15 -1.12
C GLU A 95 -33.81 -13.32 -2.02
N HIS A 96 -33.19 -13.01 -3.17
CA HIS A 96 -32.66 -14.04 -4.08
C HIS A 96 -31.53 -14.83 -3.42
N ALA A 97 -30.67 -14.16 -2.64
CA ALA A 97 -29.58 -14.80 -1.91
C ALA A 97 -30.09 -15.78 -0.84
N ILE A 98 -31.13 -15.41 -0.07
CA ILE A 98 -31.77 -16.32 0.91
C ILE A 98 -32.34 -17.54 0.20
N ASN A 99 -33.13 -17.32 -0.86
CA ASN A 99 -33.79 -18.41 -1.57
C ASN A 99 -32.78 -19.39 -2.17
N LEU A 100 -31.66 -18.88 -2.71
CA LEU A 100 -30.55 -19.70 -3.19
C LEU A 100 -29.98 -20.59 -2.07
N LEU A 101 -29.66 -20.01 -0.90
CA LEU A 101 -29.11 -20.77 0.22
C LEU A 101 -30.04 -21.87 0.71
N ILE A 102 -31.34 -21.57 0.85
CA ILE A 102 -32.32 -22.56 1.32
C ILE A 102 -32.52 -23.67 0.31
N THR A 103 -32.57 -23.33 -0.99
CA THR A 103 -32.74 -24.32 -2.06
C THR A 103 -31.55 -25.28 -2.12
N GLU A 104 -30.32 -24.76 -2.01
CA GLU A 104 -29.11 -25.57 -2.15
C GLU A 104 -28.68 -26.26 -0.85
N TYR A 105 -28.93 -25.65 0.32
CA TYR A 105 -28.36 -26.11 1.58
C TYR A 105 -29.38 -26.39 2.70
N GLY A 106 -30.68 -26.27 2.43
CA GLY A 106 -31.73 -26.62 3.40
C GLY A 106 -31.65 -28.08 3.84
N SER A 107 -31.31 -29.01 2.93
CA SER A 107 -31.09 -30.43 3.27
C SER A 107 -29.84 -30.69 4.10
N LEU A 108 -28.92 -29.73 4.17
CA LEU A 108 -27.75 -29.77 5.04
C LEU A 108 -28.02 -29.16 6.42
N GLY A 109 -29.29 -28.82 6.71
CA GLY A 109 -29.73 -28.31 8.00
C GLY A 109 -29.79 -26.79 8.12
N LEU A 110 -29.52 -26.03 7.04
CA LEU A 110 -29.62 -24.57 7.06
C LEU A 110 -31.09 -24.12 7.13
N LYS A 111 -31.46 -23.42 8.19
CA LYS A 111 -32.83 -22.91 8.38
C LYS A 111 -33.03 -21.56 7.70
N LYS A 112 -34.30 -21.20 7.44
CA LYS A 112 -34.66 -19.92 6.81
C LYS A 112 -34.17 -18.71 7.61
N GLU A 113 -34.28 -18.78 8.93
CA GLU A 113 -33.84 -17.73 9.86
C GLU A 113 -32.31 -17.59 9.85
N GLU A 114 -31.59 -18.70 9.77
CA GLU A 114 -30.13 -18.74 9.67
C GLU A 114 -29.65 -18.16 8.32
N ALA A 115 -30.30 -18.52 7.21
CA ALA A 115 -30.00 -17.93 5.91
C ALA A 115 -30.24 -16.42 5.87
N TYR A 116 -31.31 -15.94 6.54
CA TYR A 116 -31.53 -14.52 6.76
C TYR A 116 -30.36 -13.89 7.54
N LEU A 117 -29.89 -14.52 8.62
CA LEU A 117 -28.74 -13.99 9.36
C LEU A 117 -27.46 -13.94 8.51
N LEU A 118 -27.16 -14.95 7.69
CA LEU A 118 -25.99 -14.95 6.81
C LEU A 118 -26.00 -13.76 5.83
N VAL A 119 -27.12 -13.56 5.13
CA VAL A 119 -27.25 -12.53 4.07
C VAL A 119 -27.13 -11.09 4.61
N TRP A 120 -27.46 -10.87 5.89
CA TRP A 120 -27.36 -9.55 6.53
C TRP A 120 -26.09 -9.38 7.38
N SER A 121 -25.33 -10.45 7.60
CA SER A 121 -24.10 -10.40 8.38
C SER A 121 -22.93 -9.85 7.58
N LYS A 122 -21.91 -9.34 8.28
CA LYS A 122 -20.59 -9.16 7.69
C LYS A 122 -19.97 -10.52 7.39
N PHE A 123 -19.19 -10.59 6.32
CA PHE A 123 -18.41 -11.76 5.99
C PHE A 123 -17.03 -11.37 5.49
N VAL A 124 -16.09 -12.30 5.60
CA VAL A 124 -14.74 -12.18 5.06
C VAL A 124 -14.48 -13.35 4.13
N GLU A 125 -13.96 -13.08 2.94
CA GLU A 125 -13.48 -14.13 2.04
C GLU A 125 -12.04 -14.50 2.41
N VAL A 126 -11.81 -15.79 2.65
CA VAL A 126 -10.47 -16.34 2.90
C VAL A 126 -10.09 -17.33 1.82
N LYS A 127 -8.79 -17.51 1.62
CA LYS A 127 -8.23 -18.42 0.62
C LYS A 127 -7.27 -19.38 1.29
N PHE A 128 -7.24 -20.62 0.82
CA PHE A 128 -6.29 -21.63 1.30
C PHE A 128 -6.00 -22.64 0.19
N PRO A 129 -4.73 -23.06 0.02
CA PRO A 129 -4.37 -24.04 -0.98
C PRO A 129 -4.71 -25.46 -0.49
N VAL A 130 -5.32 -26.26 -1.37
CA VAL A 130 -5.72 -27.65 -1.16
C VAL A 130 -4.97 -28.53 -2.15
N VAL A 131 -4.54 -29.71 -1.71
CA VAL A 131 -3.82 -30.69 -2.54
C VAL A 131 -4.71 -31.90 -2.73
N GLU A 132 -5.06 -32.20 -3.97
CA GLU A 132 -5.88 -33.35 -4.37
C GLU A 132 -5.21 -34.05 -5.56
N ALA A 133 -4.94 -35.35 -5.42
CA ALA A 133 -4.31 -36.17 -6.48
C ALA A 133 -3.07 -35.47 -7.12
N ASP A 134 -2.14 -35.01 -6.28
CA ASP A 134 -0.91 -34.29 -6.66
C ASP A 134 -1.12 -32.94 -7.37
N LYS A 135 -2.37 -32.44 -7.42
CA LYS A 135 -2.70 -31.12 -7.96
C LYS A 135 -3.02 -30.15 -6.84
N VAL A 136 -2.28 -29.06 -6.77
CA VAL A 136 -2.59 -27.94 -5.87
C VAL A 136 -3.63 -27.04 -6.53
N THR A 137 -4.70 -26.73 -5.80
CA THR A 137 -5.70 -25.74 -6.18
C THR A 137 -5.94 -24.74 -5.05
N LEU A 138 -6.44 -23.55 -5.36
CA LEU A 138 -6.83 -22.57 -4.35
C LEU A 138 -8.31 -22.70 -4.05
N ALA A 139 -8.65 -23.10 -2.82
CA ALA A 139 -10.00 -23.06 -2.31
C ALA A 139 -10.29 -21.69 -1.70
N ARG A 140 -11.57 -21.32 -1.71
CA ARG A 140 -12.07 -20.08 -1.10
C ARG A 140 -13.25 -20.38 -0.20
N CYS A 141 -13.42 -19.60 0.86
CA CYS A 141 -14.67 -19.60 1.59
C CYS A 141 -15.07 -18.22 2.10
N LEU A 142 -16.38 -18.03 2.22
CA LEU A 142 -16.95 -16.89 2.94
C LEU A 142 -17.11 -17.32 4.40
N VAL A 143 -16.54 -16.54 5.33
CA VAL A 143 -16.67 -16.74 6.77
C VAL A 143 -17.57 -15.65 7.33
N PHE A 144 -18.71 -16.03 7.89
CA PHE A 144 -19.75 -15.11 8.34
C PHE A 144 -19.61 -14.76 9.82
N LYS A 145 -19.87 -13.50 10.16
CA LYS A 145 -19.86 -12.99 11.55
C LYS A 145 -21.22 -13.21 12.22
N VAL A 146 -21.55 -14.47 12.50
CA VAL A 146 -22.80 -14.89 13.15
C VAL A 146 -22.52 -15.83 14.32
N ASP A 147 -23.54 -16.03 15.16
CA ASP A 147 -23.45 -16.81 16.40
C ASP A 147 -24.09 -18.21 16.29
N PHE A 148 -24.08 -18.79 15.09
CA PHE A 148 -24.48 -20.18 14.86
C PHE A 148 -23.47 -20.89 13.95
N SER A 149 -23.53 -22.21 13.95
CA SER A 149 -22.61 -23.10 13.22
C SER A 149 -23.23 -23.56 11.91
N PHE A 150 -22.53 -23.42 10.80
CA PHE A 150 -22.97 -23.94 9.50
C PHE A 150 -21.81 -24.15 8.54
N SER A 151 -21.88 -25.21 7.73
CA SER A 151 -20.94 -25.50 6.65
C SER A 151 -21.65 -26.17 5.49
N ASN A 152 -21.37 -25.72 4.26
CA ASN A 152 -21.78 -26.45 3.05
C ASN A 152 -20.81 -27.59 2.66
N ASN A 153 -19.82 -27.88 3.51
CA ASN A 153 -18.93 -29.03 3.36
C ASN A 153 -19.04 -29.95 4.59
N PRO A 154 -19.86 -31.01 4.52
CA PRO A 154 -20.08 -31.94 5.64
C PRO A 154 -18.82 -32.70 6.08
N GLU A 155 -17.87 -32.93 5.17
CA GLU A 155 -16.64 -33.70 5.43
C GLU A 155 -15.71 -33.05 6.47
N VAL A 156 -15.89 -31.76 6.71
CA VAL A 156 -15.06 -30.99 7.67
C VAL A 156 -15.86 -30.47 8.87
N SER A 157 -17.12 -30.88 9.04
CA SER A 157 -17.99 -30.40 10.12
C SER A 157 -17.44 -30.69 11.52
N ASP A 158 -16.87 -31.88 11.74
CA ASP A 158 -16.28 -32.24 13.04
C ASP A 158 -15.02 -31.41 13.33
N ILE A 159 -14.21 -31.15 12.31
CA ILE A 159 -13.01 -30.31 12.42
C ILE A 159 -13.42 -28.87 12.77
N LEU A 160 -14.46 -28.34 12.11
CA LEU A 160 -15.02 -27.02 12.41
C LEU A 160 -15.55 -26.95 13.84
N ALA A 161 -16.29 -27.95 14.32
CA ALA A 161 -16.80 -27.99 15.69
C ALA A 161 -15.69 -28.01 16.74
N VAL A 162 -14.57 -28.66 16.46
CA VAL A 162 -13.35 -28.60 17.30
C VAL A 162 -12.73 -27.20 17.23
N LEU A 163 -12.62 -26.61 16.03
CA LEU A 163 -12.06 -25.27 15.85
C LEU A 163 -12.87 -24.20 16.60
N GLU A 164 -14.20 -24.28 16.60
CA GLU A 164 -15.07 -23.36 17.36
C GLU A 164 -14.69 -23.29 18.85
N LYS A 165 -14.34 -24.44 19.44
CA LYS A 165 -13.89 -24.52 20.84
C LYS A 165 -12.53 -23.86 21.02
N LYS A 166 -11.59 -24.10 20.11
CA LYS A 166 -10.24 -23.53 20.13
C LYS A 166 -10.25 -21.99 20.04
N ILE A 167 -11.12 -21.43 19.20
CA ILE A 167 -11.20 -19.98 19.00
C ILE A 167 -12.31 -19.29 19.81
N ASN A 168 -13.07 -20.06 20.58
CA ASN A 168 -14.23 -19.60 21.36
C ASN A 168 -15.22 -18.75 20.53
N ALA A 169 -15.55 -19.21 19.32
CA ALA A 169 -16.48 -18.53 18.43
C ALA A 169 -17.20 -19.53 17.52
N LYS A 170 -18.48 -19.26 17.23
CA LYS A 170 -19.26 -20.02 16.26
C LYS A 170 -18.80 -19.76 14.84
N ILE A 171 -18.77 -20.80 14.01
CA ILE A 171 -18.26 -20.75 12.64
C ILE A 171 -19.39 -21.11 11.67
N SER A 172 -19.79 -20.11 10.88
CA SER A 172 -20.62 -20.30 9.70
C SER A 172 -19.80 -19.99 8.45
N VAL A 173 -19.70 -20.96 7.54
CA VAL A 173 -18.83 -20.89 6.36
C VAL A 173 -19.50 -21.45 5.10
N LEU A 174 -19.18 -20.83 3.96
CA LEU A 174 -19.52 -21.33 2.62
C LEU A 174 -18.24 -21.52 1.81
N PHE A 175 -17.88 -22.76 1.53
CA PHE A 175 -16.74 -23.14 0.69
C PHE A 175 -17.13 -23.18 -0.80
N ASP A 176 -16.19 -22.77 -1.67
CA ASP A 176 -16.38 -22.83 -3.13
C ASP A 176 -16.21 -24.24 -3.71
N ARG A 177 -15.73 -25.20 -2.90
CA ARG A 177 -15.52 -26.60 -3.28
C ARG A 177 -15.56 -27.55 -2.08
N GLY A 178 -15.66 -28.85 -2.34
CA GLY A 178 -15.40 -29.89 -1.36
C GLY A 178 -13.90 -30.13 -1.22
N PHE A 179 -13.48 -30.60 -0.04
CA PHE A 179 -12.11 -31.00 0.28
C PHE A 179 -12.11 -31.67 1.67
N VAL A 180 -11.02 -32.36 1.98
CA VAL A 180 -10.77 -32.99 3.29
C VAL A 180 -9.50 -32.46 3.95
N GLY A 181 -9.33 -32.77 5.24
CA GLY A 181 -8.13 -32.45 6.02
C GLY A 181 -8.25 -31.13 6.80
N GLU A 182 -7.22 -30.81 7.58
CA GLU A 182 -7.28 -29.74 8.60
C GLU A 182 -6.50 -28.46 8.20
N SER A 183 -5.86 -28.43 7.03
CA SER A 183 -4.96 -27.31 6.67
C SER A 183 -5.66 -25.97 6.41
N PHE A 184 -6.99 -25.98 6.36
CA PHE A 184 -7.86 -24.82 6.20
C PHE A 184 -8.19 -24.13 7.54
N GLU A 185 -7.94 -24.77 8.69
CA GLU A 185 -8.33 -24.28 10.01
C GLU A 185 -7.83 -22.85 10.24
N LEU A 186 -6.57 -22.57 9.90
CA LEU A 186 -6.00 -21.22 10.03
C LEU A 186 -6.77 -20.18 9.22
N ALA A 187 -7.14 -20.49 7.98
CA ALA A 187 -7.86 -19.57 7.10
C ALA A 187 -9.23 -19.21 7.69
N VAL A 188 -10.00 -20.23 8.11
CA VAL A 188 -11.33 -20.04 8.68
C VAL A 188 -11.27 -19.32 10.02
N ALA A 189 -10.32 -19.68 10.88
CA ALA A 189 -10.13 -19.02 12.16
C ALA A 189 -9.79 -17.53 12.01
N VAL A 190 -8.85 -17.19 11.12
CA VAL A 190 -8.51 -15.79 10.81
C VAL A 190 -9.74 -15.08 10.26
N GLY A 191 -10.41 -15.63 9.25
CA GLY A 191 -11.63 -15.06 8.67
C GLY A 191 -12.75 -14.83 9.70
N ARG A 192 -12.83 -15.64 10.75
CA ARG A 192 -13.81 -15.47 11.84
C ARG A 192 -13.43 -14.37 12.83
N LEU A 193 -12.16 -14.03 12.96
CA LEU A 193 -11.62 -13.13 14.00
C LEU A 193 -11.16 -11.75 13.48
N VAL A 194 -11.05 -11.56 12.16
CA VAL A 194 -10.66 -10.25 11.56
C VAL A 194 -11.76 -9.66 10.68
N ASP A 195 -11.78 -8.35 10.49
CA ASP A 195 -12.83 -7.69 9.67
C ASP A 195 -12.48 -7.59 8.18
N HIS A 196 -11.20 -7.68 7.82
CA HIS A 196 -10.73 -7.57 6.45
C HIS A 196 -9.47 -8.42 6.22
N ILE A 197 -9.33 -8.95 5.01
CA ILE A 197 -8.15 -9.70 4.56
C ILE A 197 -7.79 -9.22 3.15
N PRO A 198 -6.53 -8.84 2.91
CA PRO A 198 -6.04 -8.52 1.57
C PRO A 198 -6.26 -9.66 0.56
N GLU A 199 -6.73 -9.33 -0.65
CA GLU A 199 -7.12 -10.33 -1.64
C GLU A 199 -5.99 -11.25 -2.09
N ASN A 200 -4.74 -10.77 -2.04
CA ASN A 200 -3.56 -11.50 -2.46
C ASN A 200 -3.04 -12.48 -1.38
N LEU A 201 -3.81 -12.77 -0.33
CA LEU A 201 -3.41 -13.68 0.74
C LEU A 201 -4.14 -15.01 0.72
N ALA A 202 -3.40 -16.03 1.16
CA ALA A 202 -3.92 -17.33 1.52
C ALA A 202 -3.29 -17.79 2.83
N PHE A 203 -3.96 -18.71 3.51
CA PHE A 203 -3.51 -19.27 4.79
C PHE A 203 -3.42 -20.79 4.69
N THR A 204 -2.44 -21.38 5.39
CA THR A 204 -2.42 -22.82 5.60
C THR A 204 -1.84 -23.15 6.97
N GLY A 205 -2.52 -24.03 7.70
CA GLY A 205 -2.11 -24.41 9.05
C GLY A 205 -3.23 -25.03 9.85
N ARG A 206 -2.86 -25.84 10.83
CA ARG A 206 -3.78 -26.28 11.90
C ARG A 206 -3.63 -25.34 13.09
N VAL A 207 -4.71 -25.13 13.82
CA VAL A 207 -4.71 -24.29 15.02
C VAL A 207 -4.76 -25.20 16.24
N ALA A 208 -3.82 -25.05 17.17
CA ALA A 208 -3.84 -25.76 18.46
C ALA A 208 -4.77 -25.06 19.47
N GLU A 209 -5.04 -25.70 20.62
CA GLU A 209 -5.90 -25.12 21.67
C GLU A 209 -5.32 -23.83 22.28
N ASP A 210 -4.00 -23.73 22.36
CA ASP A 210 -3.28 -22.53 22.80
C ASP A 210 -3.15 -21.46 21.70
N GLY A 211 -3.73 -21.70 20.52
CA GLY A 211 -3.65 -20.82 19.36
C GLY A 211 -2.37 -20.95 18.54
N LYS A 212 -1.48 -21.91 18.85
CA LYS A 212 -0.27 -22.17 18.07
C LYS A 212 -0.61 -22.68 16.67
N ILE A 213 0.12 -22.20 15.67
CA ILE A 213 -0.01 -22.64 14.28
C ILE A 213 0.90 -23.85 14.06
N LEU A 214 0.31 -24.98 13.70
CA LEU A 214 1.04 -26.23 13.47
C LEU A 214 1.33 -26.47 11.99
N LYS A 215 2.43 -27.19 11.74
CA LYS A 215 2.82 -27.64 10.40
C LYS A 215 1.74 -28.53 9.79
N VAL A 216 1.59 -28.40 8.47
CA VAL A 216 0.67 -29.19 7.65
C VAL A 216 1.44 -29.92 6.55
N GLU A 217 0.81 -30.96 6.01
CA GLU A 217 1.33 -31.71 4.87
C GLU A 217 1.33 -30.88 3.58
N ASN A 218 2.21 -31.31 2.66
CA ASN A 218 2.38 -30.73 1.31
C ASN A 218 2.61 -29.21 1.32
N PHE A 219 3.36 -28.73 2.33
CA PHE A 219 3.59 -27.31 2.51
C PHE A 219 4.38 -26.70 1.34
N ASP A 220 5.40 -27.39 0.85
CA ASP A 220 6.28 -26.88 -0.20
C ASP A 220 5.54 -26.74 -1.53
N GLU A 221 4.66 -27.69 -1.87
CA GLU A 221 3.79 -27.65 -3.04
C GLU A 221 2.79 -26.49 -2.95
N LYS A 222 2.18 -26.29 -1.78
CA LYS A 222 1.28 -25.17 -1.49
C LYS A 222 2.00 -23.83 -1.63
N LEU A 223 3.20 -23.71 -1.06
CA LEU A 223 4.01 -22.51 -1.14
C LEU A 223 4.43 -22.21 -2.58
N ALA A 224 4.88 -23.22 -3.33
CA ALA A 224 5.25 -23.10 -4.73
C ALA A 224 4.07 -22.64 -5.60
N TYR A 225 2.87 -23.20 -5.37
CA TYR A 225 1.64 -22.78 -6.04
C TYR A 225 1.31 -21.31 -5.75
N CYS A 226 1.34 -20.91 -4.47
CA CYS A 226 1.04 -19.54 -4.06
C CYS A 226 2.05 -18.54 -4.67
N ASN A 227 3.35 -18.85 -4.64
CA ASN A 227 4.38 -18.02 -5.26
C ASN A 227 4.16 -17.87 -6.77
N LYS A 228 3.89 -18.98 -7.48
CA LYS A 228 3.63 -18.98 -8.93
C LYS A 228 2.42 -18.13 -9.31
N ASN A 229 1.40 -18.11 -8.45
CA ASN A 229 0.16 -17.38 -8.70
C ASN A 229 0.14 -15.99 -8.06
N ASN A 230 1.28 -15.48 -7.58
CA ASN A 230 1.33 -14.20 -6.90
C ASN A 230 0.31 -14.14 -5.75
N ILE A 231 0.39 -15.07 -4.81
CA ILE A 231 -0.40 -15.12 -3.58
C ILE A 231 0.56 -15.27 -2.39
N GLY A 232 0.45 -14.42 -1.38
CA GLY A 232 1.20 -14.55 -0.13
C GLY A 232 0.60 -15.65 0.74
N LEU A 233 1.37 -16.71 1.02
CA LEU A 233 0.95 -17.79 1.90
C LEU A 233 1.43 -17.53 3.34
N ILE A 234 0.49 -17.38 4.27
CA ILE A 234 0.75 -17.27 5.71
C ILE A 234 0.58 -18.65 6.37
N SER A 235 1.57 -19.04 7.18
CA SER A 235 1.68 -20.38 7.77
C SER A 235 2.54 -20.39 9.04
N TYR A 236 2.75 -21.59 9.61
CA TYR A 236 3.62 -21.83 10.77
C TYR A 236 5.08 -21.36 10.60
N ILE A 237 5.56 -21.16 9.36
CA ILE A 237 6.91 -20.61 9.11
C ILE A 237 6.94 -19.10 9.37
N ASN A 238 5.82 -18.44 9.19
CA ASN A 238 5.74 -16.98 9.21
C ASN A 238 5.37 -16.46 10.60
N VAL A 239 4.53 -17.22 11.30
CA VAL A 239 3.90 -16.81 12.54
C VAL A 239 3.75 -18.03 13.44
N SER A 240 4.00 -17.86 14.74
CA SER A 240 3.89 -18.94 15.73
C SER A 240 2.46 -19.10 16.24
N TYR A 241 1.75 -17.99 16.48
CA TYR A 241 0.39 -17.99 17.04
C TYR A 241 -0.60 -17.22 16.18
N ILE A 242 -1.84 -17.71 16.09
CA ILE A 242 -2.90 -17.05 15.32
C ILE A 242 -3.14 -15.60 15.76
N ARG A 243 -2.94 -15.31 17.06
CA ARG A 243 -3.12 -13.97 17.63
C ARG A 243 -2.23 -12.92 16.95
N GLU A 244 -1.02 -13.26 16.54
CA GLU A 244 -0.13 -12.32 15.86
C GLU A 244 -0.72 -11.87 14.50
N ILE A 245 -1.39 -12.77 13.78
CA ILE A 245 -2.09 -12.43 12.51
C ILE A 245 -3.29 -11.54 12.79
N ILE A 246 -4.09 -11.88 13.82
CA ILE A 246 -5.28 -11.12 14.20
C ILE A 246 -4.91 -9.72 14.64
N ASP A 247 -3.91 -9.60 15.51
CA ASP A 247 -3.41 -8.34 16.01
C ASP A 247 -2.89 -7.51 14.83
N PHE A 248 -2.11 -8.08 13.91
CA PHE A 248 -1.64 -7.38 12.70
C PHE A 248 -2.78 -6.88 11.80
N LEU A 249 -3.74 -7.74 11.46
CA LEU A 249 -4.81 -7.39 10.52
C LEU A 249 -5.88 -6.47 11.11
N ASN A 250 -6.02 -6.44 12.44
CA ASN A 250 -6.94 -5.52 13.15
C ASN A 250 -6.24 -4.26 13.68
N GLU A 251 -4.91 -4.17 13.63
CA GLU A 251 -4.16 -3.00 14.07
C GLU A 251 -4.51 -1.79 13.19
N LYS A 252 -4.81 -0.65 13.84
CA LYS A 252 -5.15 0.57 13.11
C LYS A 252 -3.93 1.27 12.53
N GLU A 253 -2.82 1.26 13.27
CA GLU A 253 -1.57 1.90 12.87
C GLU A 253 -0.40 1.04 13.36
N PHE A 254 0.51 0.66 12.46
CA PHE A 254 1.70 -0.08 12.82
C PHE A 254 2.97 0.64 12.33
N HIS A 255 4.03 0.60 13.13
CA HIS A 255 5.28 1.31 12.87
C HIS A 255 6.20 0.45 11.99
N ILE A 256 6.49 0.90 10.77
CA ILE A 256 7.29 0.15 9.79
C ILE A 256 8.61 0.86 9.50
N PRO A 257 9.77 0.26 9.81
CA PRO A 257 11.06 0.78 9.38
C PRO A 257 11.19 0.79 7.85
N ILE A 258 11.89 1.77 7.30
CA ILE A 258 12.26 1.85 5.88
C ILE A 258 13.71 2.34 5.80
N LEU A 259 14.58 1.56 5.15
CA LEU A 259 15.98 1.93 4.96
C LEU A 259 16.29 2.20 3.48
N LEU A 260 16.61 3.44 3.16
CA LEU A 260 17.03 3.88 1.83
C LEU A 260 18.54 4.14 1.83
N ARG A 261 19.30 3.50 0.94
CA ARG A 261 20.77 3.56 0.95
C ARG A 261 21.38 3.74 -0.43
N PHE A 262 22.09 4.84 -0.63
CA PHE A 262 22.80 5.21 -1.85
C PHE A 262 24.26 5.49 -1.51
N SER A 263 25.09 4.46 -1.43
CA SER A 263 26.47 4.62 -0.99
C SER A 263 27.42 3.58 -1.57
N SER A 264 28.59 4.06 -1.98
CA SER A 264 29.74 3.27 -2.43
C SER A 264 30.52 2.61 -1.29
N LYS A 265 30.28 3.01 -0.02
CA LYS A 265 30.99 2.42 1.12
C LYS A 265 30.55 0.98 1.32
N PRO A 266 31.45 0.02 1.57
CA PRO A 266 31.03 -1.31 2.00
C PRO A 266 30.48 -1.19 3.43
N GLN A 267 29.17 -1.39 3.58
CA GLN A 267 28.50 -1.50 4.87
C GLN A 267 27.52 -2.67 4.79
N ASP A 268 27.44 -3.42 5.87
CA ASP A 268 26.46 -4.49 6.01
C ASP A 268 25.06 -3.88 6.17
N ILE A 269 24.25 -3.99 5.12
CA ILE A 269 22.88 -3.49 5.10
C ILE A 269 22.00 -4.24 6.09
N GLU A 270 22.26 -5.53 6.34
CA GLU A 270 21.49 -6.32 7.30
C GLU A 270 21.75 -5.82 8.72
N SER A 271 23.00 -5.47 9.05
CA SER A 271 23.34 -4.86 10.33
C SER A 271 22.67 -3.50 10.52
N LEU A 272 22.69 -2.63 9.50
CA LEU A 272 22.00 -1.33 9.56
C LEU A 272 20.49 -1.50 9.70
N TRP A 273 19.91 -2.43 8.93
CA TRP A 273 18.50 -2.75 8.98
C TRP A 273 18.07 -3.25 10.36
N LYS A 274 18.84 -4.18 10.93
CA LYS A 274 18.60 -4.70 12.28
C LYS A 274 18.60 -3.59 13.34
N ARG A 275 19.60 -2.70 13.31
CA ARG A 275 19.66 -1.56 14.25
C ARG A 275 18.46 -0.63 14.10
N LEU A 276 18.03 -0.36 12.87
CA LEU A 276 16.84 0.45 12.64
C LEU A 276 15.59 -0.22 13.23
N LYS A 277 15.38 -1.52 13.00
CA LYS A 277 14.27 -2.29 13.60
C LYS A 277 14.27 -2.17 15.13
N GLU A 278 15.42 -2.37 15.77
CA GLU A 278 15.57 -2.25 17.23
C GLU A 278 15.18 -0.85 17.74
N ARG A 279 15.51 0.21 16.99
CA ARG A 279 15.15 1.59 17.33
C ARG A 279 13.68 1.92 17.09
N VAL A 280 13.03 1.29 16.10
CA VAL A 280 11.59 1.40 15.89
C VAL A 280 10.80 0.66 16.97
N LEU A 281 11.27 -0.52 17.38
CA LEU A 281 10.74 -1.25 18.54
C LEU A 281 10.83 -0.38 19.81
N ALA A 282 11.99 0.18 20.11
CA ALA A 282 12.18 1.03 21.28
C ALA A 282 11.29 2.29 21.25
N PHE A 283 11.00 2.84 20.06
CA PHE A 283 10.12 3.99 19.88
C PHE A 283 8.63 3.64 20.08
N SER A 284 8.19 2.53 19.49
CA SER A 284 6.77 2.16 19.42
C SER A 284 6.29 1.32 20.61
N GLY A 285 7.21 0.66 21.31
CA GLY A 285 6.90 -0.30 22.38
C GLY A 285 6.28 -1.61 21.89
N LYS A 286 6.17 -1.81 20.57
CA LYS A 286 5.60 -3.01 19.95
C LYS A 286 6.65 -3.73 19.13
N ASP A 287 6.72 -5.04 19.26
CA ASP A 287 7.60 -5.85 18.41
C ASP A 287 7.27 -5.60 16.93
N CYS A 288 8.29 -5.15 16.20
CA CYS A 288 8.16 -4.85 14.79
C CYS A 288 8.63 -6.01 13.92
N GLU A 289 9.31 -7.04 14.45
CA GLU A 289 9.88 -8.10 13.62
C GLU A 289 8.81 -8.96 12.95
N SER A 290 7.87 -9.53 13.72
CA SER A 290 6.73 -10.26 13.15
C SER A 290 5.89 -9.36 12.23
N ASN A 291 5.68 -8.10 12.61
CA ASN A 291 4.89 -7.15 11.83
C ASN A 291 5.56 -6.76 10.51
N CYS A 292 6.89 -6.57 10.48
CA CYS A 292 7.63 -6.30 9.25
C CYS A 292 7.55 -7.50 8.31
N ASN A 293 7.82 -8.71 8.81
CA ASN A 293 7.76 -9.92 7.99
C ASN A 293 6.36 -10.17 7.42
N LEU A 294 5.32 -9.93 8.21
CA LEU A 294 3.93 -9.98 7.76
C LEU A 294 3.66 -8.87 6.74
N PHE A 295 4.06 -7.63 7.02
CA PHE A 295 3.87 -6.49 6.13
C PHE A 295 4.51 -6.72 4.76
N GLU A 296 5.77 -7.15 4.71
CA GLU A 296 6.50 -7.46 3.47
C GLU A 296 5.79 -8.56 2.66
N ARG A 297 5.26 -9.59 3.32
CA ARG A 297 4.55 -10.68 2.65
C ARG A 297 3.16 -10.25 2.14
N ILE A 298 2.45 -9.47 2.93
CA ILE A 298 1.08 -9.05 2.65
C ILE A 298 1.07 -7.98 1.56
N TYR A 299 1.88 -6.94 1.70
CA TYR A 299 1.86 -5.78 0.82
C TYR A 299 3.00 -5.77 -0.21
N ARG A 300 3.88 -6.79 -0.18
CA ARG A 300 5.02 -6.94 -1.12
C ARG A 300 5.90 -5.70 -1.19
N ALA A 301 6.02 -5.01 -0.07
CA ALA A 301 6.84 -3.83 0.04
C ALA A 301 8.25 -4.25 0.44
N PRO A 302 9.29 -4.08 -0.38
CA PRO A 302 10.64 -4.18 0.13
C PRO A 302 10.87 -3.03 1.10
N LEU A 303 11.11 -3.32 2.39
CA LEU A 303 11.33 -2.28 3.39
C LEU A 303 12.76 -1.72 3.35
N THR A 304 13.63 -2.31 2.53
CA THR A 304 14.96 -1.82 2.24
C THR A 304 15.10 -1.53 0.76
N TYR A 305 15.77 -0.43 0.43
CA TYR A 305 16.15 -0.10 -0.94
C TYR A 305 17.59 0.38 -0.96
N SER A 306 18.44 -0.31 -1.72
CA SER A 306 19.85 0.05 -1.79
C SER A 306 20.44 0.04 -3.18
N VAL A 307 21.24 1.07 -3.44
CA VAL A 307 22.16 1.19 -4.57
C VAL A 307 23.57 1.23 -4.00
N ASN A 308 24.41 0.27 -4.39
CA ASN A 308 25.78 0.10 -3.90
C ASN A 308 26.80 1.05 -4.55
N ARG A 309 26.39 2.29 -4.79
CA ARG A 309 27.19 3.41 -5.30
C ARG A 309 26.52 4.74 -4.98
N GLU A 310 27.25 5.82 -5.19
CA GLU A 310 26.64 7.16 -5.20
C GLU A 310 25.75 7.29 -6.45
N LEU A 311 24.68 8.09 -6.31
CA LEU A 311 23.80 8.43 -7.43
C LEU A 311 24.55 9.25 -8.46
N SER A 312 24.31 8.99 -9.74
CA SER A 312 24.75 9.90 -10.81
C SER A 312 23.72 11.02 -11.03
N GLU A 313 24.10 11.99 -11.85
CA GLU A 313 23.34 13.22 -12.13
C GLU A 313 21.90 12.93 -12.58
N ASP A 314 21.71 11.97 -13.49
CA ASP A 314 20.43 11.71 -14.16
C ASP A 314 19.52 10.70 -13.43
N GLU A 315 19.96 10.16 -12.30
CA GLU A 315 19.27 9.05 -11.62
C GLU A 315 18.38 9.48 -10.44
N PHE A 316 18.42 10.76 -10.07
CA PHE A 316 17.71 11.24 -8.88
C PHE A 316 16.20 11.01 -8.97
N TYR A 317 15.58 11.31 -10.12
CA TYR A 317 14.14 11.12 -10.33
C TYR A 317 13.71 9.65 -10.18
N GLU A 318 14.40 8.73 -10.86
CA GLU A 318 14.09 7.29 -10.80
C GLU A 318 14.13 6.76 -9.36
N HIS A 319 15.15 7.15 -8.60
CA HIS A 319 15.30 6.68 -7.23
C HIS A 319 14.33 7.36 -6.26
N ILE A 320 13.93 8.61 -6.52
CA ILE A 320 12.86 9.27 -5.76
C ILE A 320 11.54 8.56 -6.01
N GLU A 321 11.18 8.26 -7.25
CA GLU A 321 9.94 7.54 -7.60
C GLU A 321 9.88 6.17 -6.92
N LYS A 322 10.96 5.38 -7.00
CA LYS A 322 11.04 4.06 -6.33
C LYS A 322 10.91 4.18 -4.81
N SER A 323 11.61 5.13 -4.20
CA SER A 323 11.58 5.33 -2.74
C SER A 323 10.23 5.86 -2.27
N TYR A 324 9.61 6.77 -3.04
CA TYR A 324 8.26 7.27 -2.83
C TYR A 324 7.24 6.12 -2.87
N GLY A 325 7.32 5.24 -3.86
CA GLY A 325 6.45 4.07 -3.98
C GLY A 325 6.53 3.14 -2.76
N ILE A 326 7.73 2.91 -2.22
CA ILE A 326 7.92 2.10 -0.99
C ILE A 326 7.25 2.78 0.21
N ILE A 327 7.48 4.09 0.39
CA ILE A 327 6.92 4.84 1.52
C ILE A 327 5.40 4.94 1.41
N ARG A 328 4.85 5.19 0.21
CA ARG A 328 3.41 5.20 -0.04
C ARG A 328 2.76 3.86 0.22
N ASN A 329 3.39 2.76 -0.20
CA ASN A 329 2.87 1.42 0.09
C ASN A 329 2.70 1.18 1.61
N VAL A 330 3.61 1.71 2.43
CA VAL A 330 3.45 1.69 3.90
C VAL A 330 2.27 2.56 4.34
N ILE A 331 2.21 3.82 3.91
CA ILE A 331 1.17 4.78 4.32
C ILE A 331 -0.23 4.33 3.89
N ASP A 332 -0.40 3.93 2.63
CA ASP A 332 -1.67 3.55 2.02
C ASP A 332 -2.27 2.28 2.67
N ASN A 333 -1.43 1.47 3.30
CA ASN A 333 -1.83 0.29 4.06
C ASN A 333 -1.83 0.53 5.58
N SER A 334 -2.03 1.78 6.01
CA SER A 334 -2.17 2.20 7.42
C SER A 334 -0.90 2.03 8.27
N GLY A 335 0.26 1.86 7.65
CA GLY A 335 1.55 1.89 8.32
C GLY A 335 2.05 3.31 8.56
N ILE A 336 2.73 3.52 9.68
CA ILE A 336 3.53 4.73 9.95
C ILE A 336 4.97 4.42 9.54
N PRO A 337 5.51 5.05 8.48
CA PRO A 337 6.88 4.81 8.05
C PRO A 337 7.91 5.45 8.99
N HIS A 338 8.94 4.67 9.32
CA HIS A 338 10.12 5.05 10.10
C HIS A 338 11.34 5.05 9.18
N ILE A 339 11.64 6.20 8.60
CA ILE A 339 12.52 6.34 7.44
C ILE A 339 13.95 6.66 7.89
N ALA A 340 14.90 5.89 7.40
CA ALA A 340 16.33 6.20 7.46
C ALA A 340 16.87 6.35 6.04
N ILE A 341 17.55 7.46 5.76
CA ILE A 341 18.14 7.75 4.45
C ILE A 341 19.65 7.90 4.58
N ASN A 342 20.37 6.96 3.97
CA ASN A 342 21.82 6.97 3.83
C ASN A 342 22.16 7.37 2.38
N GLY A 343 22.06 8.66 2.06
CA GLY A 343 22.28 9.16 0.70
C GLY A 343 22.49 10.68 0.64
N PRO A 344 22.52 11.26 -0.56
CA PRO A 344 22.72 12.70 -0.74
C PRO A 344 21.59 13.54 -0.12
N ALA A 345 21.92 14.70 0.46
CA ALA A 345 20.92 15.62 1.00
C ALA A 345 19.96 16.14 -0.09
N ALA A 346 20.45 16.34 -1.32
CA ALA A 346 19.62 16.73 -2.47
C ALA A 346 18.54 15.69 -2.81
N PHE A 347 18.87 14.39 -2.71
CA PHE A 347 17.91 13.30 -2.91
C PHE A 347 16.83 13.34 -1.83
N ALA A 348 17.24 13.50 -0.57
CA ALA A 348 16.32 13.54 0.55
C ALA A 348 15.39 14.77 0.50
N LEU A 349 15.90 15.93 0.08
CA LEU A 349 15.08 17.12 -0.18
C LEU A 349 14.02 16.85 -1.23
N GLY A 350 14.40 16.27 -2.37
CA GLY A 350 13.48 15.92 -3.45
C GLY A 350 12.42 14.91 -3.02
N LEU A 351 12.81 13.87 -2.28
CA LEU A 351 11.86 12.90 -1.72
C LEU A 351 10.91 13.53 -0.69
N GLY A 352 11.40 14.49 0.11
CA GLY A 352 10.58 15.27 1.03
C GLY A 352 9.52 16.10 0.29
N ILE A 353 9.89 16.77 -0.80
CA ILE A 353 8.96 17.52 -1.67
C ILE A 353 7.89 16.60 -2.23
N ALA A 354 8.30 15.46 -2.79
CA ALA A 354 7.43 14.43 -3.34
C ALA A 354 6.35 13.94 -2.35
N LEU A 355 6.73 13.71 -1.08
CA LEU A 355 5.80 13.27 -0.04
C LEU A 355 4.92 14.43 0.48
N GLY A 356 5.50 15.61 0.64
CA GLY A 356 4.86 16.74 1.32
C GLY A 356 4.55 16.46 2.80
N ALA A 357 3.90 17.41 3.47
CA ALA A 357 3.57 17.32 4.90
C ALA A 357 2.10 16.94 5.15
N LYS A 358 1.70 15.73 4.75
CA LYS A 358 0.32 15.23 4.91
C LYS A 358 0.22 13.98 5.78
N ASP A 359 1.21 13.09 5.68
CA ASP A 359 1.16 11.76 6.29
C ASP A 359 2.07 11.67 7.53
N LYS A 360 1.62 10.89 8.51
CA LYS A 360 2.39 10.60 9.74
C LYS A 360 3.66 9.83 9.38
N LEU A 361 4.81 10.24 9.91
CA LEU A 361 6.07 9.52 9.74
C LEU A 361 7.09 9.87 10.82
N VAL A 362 8.18 9.10 10.89
CA VAL A 362 9.36 9.41 11.70
C VAL A 362 10.60 9.31 10.84
N VAL A 363 11.51 10.28 10.92
CA VAL A 363 12.82 10.23 10.22
C VAL A 363 13.96 10.10 11.22
N TYR A 364 14.88 9.20 10.89
CA TYR A 364 16.03 8.87 11.70
C TYR A 364 17.33 9.45 11.14
N HIS A 365 18.18 9.95 12.04
CA HIS A 365 19.56 10.31 11.73
C HIS A 365 20.50 9.20 12.20
N TYR A 366 21.44 8.79 11.33
CA TYR A 366 22.48 7.83 11.71
C TYR A 366 23.76 8.55 12.17
N GLN A 367 24.12 8.37 13.44
CA GLN A 367 25.37 8.85 14.03
C GLN A 367 25.93 7.80 15.00
N GLY A 368 26.50 6.72 14.46
CA GLY A 368 26.89 5.52 15.23
C GLY A 368 25.70 4.62 15.59
N ASP A 369 24.52 5.22 15.72
CA ASP A 369 23.22 4.58 15.88
C ASP A 369 22.11 5.45 15.24
N TYR A 370 20.88 4.95 15.17
CA TYR A 370 19.71 5.67 14.66
C TYR A 370 18.98 6.44 15.76
N PHE A 371 18.81 7.74 15.55
CA PHE A 371 18.09 8.65 16.44
C PHE A 371 16.85 9.23 15.76
N PRO A 372 15.65 9.16 16.37
CA PRO A 372 14.45 9.76 15.81
C PRO A 372 14.49 11.28 15.97
N VAL A 373 14.98 11.97 14.94
CA VAL A 373 15.21 13.43 14.97
C VAL A 373 14.03 14.23 14.42
N LEU A 374 13.13 13.58 13.68
CA LEU A 374 11.93 14.19 13.12
C LEU A 374 10.74 13.27 13.35
N ASN A 375 10.05 13.45 14.47
CA ASN A 375 8.82 12.73 14.79
C ASN A 375 7.59 13.55 14.34
N LEU A 376 6.85 13.04 13.36
CA LEU A 376 5.64 13.62 12.79
C LEU A 376 4.40 12.72 12.97
N THR A 377 4.37 11.87 13.99
CA THR A 377 3.24 10.93 14.22
C THR A 377 1.96 11.59 14.74
N THR A 378 2.01 12.88 15.10
CA THR A 378 0.86 13.65 15.58
C THR A 378 0.53 14.78 14.61
N GLU A 379 -0.75 15.16 14.51
CA GLU A 379 -1.16 16.31 13.69
C GLU A 379 -0.46 17.61 14.09
N GLN A 380 -0.24 17.82 15.39
CA GLN A 380 0.49 18.98 15.89
C GLN A 380 1.91 19.00 15.31
N ASN A 381 2.62 17.88 15.36
CA ASN A 381 3.98 17.78 14.82
C ASN A 381 4.03 17.98 13.31
N LEU A 382 3.05 17.46 12.56
CA LEU A 382 2.92 17.68 11.11
C LEU A 382 2.73 19.16 10.77
N ARG A 383 1.89 19.87 11.53
CA ARG A 383 1.67 21.31 11.32
C ARG A 383 2.89 22.14 11.72
N LEU A 384 3.62 21.73 12.76
CA LEU A 384 4.76 22.48 13.30
C LEU A 384 5.82 22.79 12.24
N ILE A 385 6.17 21.84 11.37
CA ILE A 385 7.21 22.05 10.35
C ILE A 385 6.85 23.10 9.29
N LYS A 386 5.57 23.46 9.16
CA LYS A 386 5.08 24.53 8.27
C LYS A 386 4.72 25.82 9.02
N THR A 387 4.93 25.88 10.33
CA THR A 387 4.70 27.10 11.11
C THR A 387 5.66 28.18 10.63
N VAL A 388 5.12 29.35 10.28
CA VAL A 388 5.90 30.49 9.79
C VAL A 388 6.16 31.48 10.92
N THR A 389 7.45 31.75 11.15
CA THR A 389 7.91 32.87 11.95
C THR A 389 7.93 34.14 11.11
N ARG A 390 7.47 35.27 11.66
CA ARG A 390 7.17 36.49 10.86
C ARG A 390 8.37 37.42 10.65
N SER A 391 9.44 37.30 11.42
CA SER A 391 10.63 38.15 11.28
C SER A 391 11.91 37.42 11.65
N LYS A 392 13.05 37.97 11.22
CA LYS A 392 14.39 37.41 11.43
C LYS A 392 14.77 37.34 12.92
N GLU A 393 14.33 38.32 13.72
CA GLU A 393 14.68 38.44 15.14
C GLU A 393 14.05 37.33 16.00
N MET A 394 12.92 36.78 15.52
CA MET A 394 12.17 35.70 16.19
C MET A 394 12.73 34.30 15.90
N LEU A 395 13.71 34.17 15.00
CA LEU A 395 14.40 32.90 14.75
C LEU A 395 15.26 32.55 15.97
N GLN A 396 15.18 31.30 16.42
CA GLN A 396 15.83 30.81 17.64
C GLN A 396 17.03 29.93 17.31
N GLU A 397 16.90 29.06 16.32
CA GLU A 397 17.92 28.06 15.96
C GLU A 397 18.83 28.55 14.84
N LEU A 398 18.25 29.28 13.88
CA LEU A 398 18.90 29.71 12.65
C LEU A 398 19.05 31.23 12.58
N THR A 399 20.01 31.66 11.76
CA THR A 399 20.13 33.03 11.29
C THR A 399 20.45 33.00 9.79
N TYR A 400 20.28 34.13 9.12
CA TYR A 400 20.63 34.25 7.70
C TYR A 400 21.18 35.62 7.34
N GLU A 401 21.98 35.64 6.28
CA GLU A 401 22.47 36.85 5.62
C GLU A 401 22.02 36.87 4.17
N VAL A 402 21.76 38.06 3.64
CA VAL A 402 21.44 38.28 2.23
C VAL A 402 22.63 38.92 1.55
N LEU A 403 23.14 38.27 0.51
CA LEU A 403 24.29 38.72 -0.27
C LEU A 403 23.86 38.97 -1.71
N GLU A 404 23.89 40.24 -2.10
CA GLU A 404 23.48 40.67 -3.43
C GLU A 404 24.69 40.74 -4.35
N TYR A 405 24.57 40.15 -5.54
CA TYR A 405 25.60 40.26 -6.58
C TYR A 405 25.01 40.69 -7.93
N SER A 406 23.69 40.89 -8.00
CA SER A 406 22.96 41.39 -9.16
C SER A 406 22.02 42.51 -8.74
N THR A 407 21.81 43.48 -9.64
CA THR A 407 20.84 44.57 -9.48
C THR A 407 19.40 44.07 -9.67
N ASN A 408 19.20 43.12 -10.58
CA ASN A 408 17.94 42.44 -10.81
C ASN A 408 17.89 41.19 -9.92
N LYS A 409 16.90 41.07 -9.02
CA LYS A 409 16.88 40.11 -7.90
C LYS A 409 15.75 39.10 -8.02
N ARG A 410 15.55 38.50 -9.20
CA ARG A 410 14.42 37.59 -9.43
C ARG A 410 14.68 36.15 -9.00
N LYS A 411 15.94 35.77 -8.75
CA LYS A 411 16.33 34.42 -8.37
C LYS A 411 16.93 34.38 -6.96
N ALA A 412 16.31 33.63 -6.06
CA ALA A 412 16.85 33.40 -4.73
C ALA A 412 17.74 32.17 -4.73
N ILE A 413 18.96 32.28 -4.20
CA ILE A 413 19.86 31.15 -3.98
C ILE A 413 19.89 30.85 -2.49
N LEU A 414 19.26 29.76 -2.07
CA LEU A 414 19.27 29.30 -0.71
C LEU A 414 20.50 28.41 -0.45
N ALA A 415 21.47 28.97 0.26
CA ALA A 415 22.71 28.30 0.66
C ALA A 415 22.61 27.88 2.14
N ILE A 416 22.29 26.60 2.37
CA ILE A 416 22.09 26.06 3.73
C ILE A 416 23.39 25.45 4.24
N GLU A 417 24.01 26.08 5.24
CA GLU A 417 25.28 25.64 5.84
C GLU A 417 25.08 25.25 7.31
N LEU A 418 24.60 24.03 7.54
CA LEU A 418 24.30 23.44 8.86
C LEU A 418 25.18 22.21 9.19
N ALA A 419 26.14 21.87 8.33
CA ALA A 419 27.09 20.79 8.51
C ALA A 419 28.54 21.30 8.37
N SER A 420 29.51 20.43 8.60
CA SER A 420 30.93 20.82 8.74
C SER A 420 31.57 21.34 7.45
N HIS A 421 30.95 21.05 6.30
CA HIS A 421 31.45 21.50 5.01
C HIS A 421 31.00 22.93 4.72
N LYS A 422 31.97 23.85 4.60
CA LYS A 422 31.73 25.23 4.15
C LYS A 422 31.24 25.23 2.71
N LEU A 423 30.12 25.87 2.47
CA LEU A 423 29.36 25.86 1.22
C LEU A 423 29.41 27.23 0.53
N LEU A 424 29.46 28.33 1.31
CA LEU A 424 29.26 29.69 0.79
C LEU A 424 30.20 30.09 -0.35
N SER A 425 31.51 29.84 -0.24
CA SER A 425 32.49 30.25 -1.25
C SER A 425 32.22 29.59 -2.60
N SER A 426 32.04 28.27 -2.61
CA SER A 426 31.76 27.50 -3.82
C SER A 426 30.42 27.88 -4.45
N VAL A 427 29.42 28.21 -3.63
CA VAL A 427 28.12 28.70 -4.13
C VAL A 427 28.24 30.09 -4.74
N LYS A 428 29.02 31.00 -4.14
CA LYS A 428 29.29 32.32 -4.72
C LYS A 428 29.94 32.23 -6.09
N GLU A 429 30.94 31.35 -6.24
CA GLU A 429 31.61 31.10 -7.52
C GLU A 429 30.63 30.54 -8.55
N TYR A 430 29.91 29.47 -8.20
CA TYR A 430 28.92 28.86 -9.08
C TYR A 430 27.81 29.84 -9.51
N ALA A 431 27.28 30.61 -8.56
CA ALA A 431 26.21 31.57 -8.79
C ALA A 431 26.59 32.64 -9.80
N LYS A 432 27.78 33.25 -9.65
CA LYS A 432 28.27 34.28 -10.58
C LYS A 432 28.43 33.78 -12.00
N GLU A 433 28.77 32.51 -12.17
CA GLU A 433 29.00 31.89 -13.47
C GLU A 433 27.71 31.36 -14.13
N ASN A 434 26.75 30.86 -13.33
CA ASN A 434 25.65 30.03 -13.84
C ASN A 434 24.24 30.57 -13.52
N ILE A 435 24.11 31.52 -12.59
CA ILE A 435 22.82 32.05 -12.14
C ILE A 435 22.84 33.58 -12.25
N SER A 436 22.34 34.12 -13.37
CA SER A 436 22.12 35.56 -13.52
C SER A 436 20.95 36.04 -12.65
N ASP A 437 20.89 37.34 -12.38
CA ASP A 437 19.73 37.99 -11.76
C ASP A 437 19.38 37.48 -10.35
N GLY A 438 20.39 37.05 -9.60
CA GLY A 438 20.20 36.41 -8.30
C GLY A 438 20.83 37.12 -7.10
N PHE A 439 20.41 36.65 -5.92
CA PHE A 439 21.00 36.97 -4.62
C PHE A 439 21.08 35.71 -3.75
N ILE A 440 22.00 35.68 -2.80
CA ILE A 440 22.24 34.52 -1.94
C ILE A 440 21.61 34.77 -0.57
N ILE A 441 20.81 33.82 -0.13
CA ILE A 441 20.32 33.66 1.24
C ILE A 441 21.24 32.64 1.91
N HIS A 442 22.20 33.11 2.68
CA HIS A 442 23.13 32.25 3.41
C HIS A 442 22.56 31.93 4.79
N VAL A 443 22.16 30.68 5.02
CA VAL A 443 21.55 30.23 6.27
C VAL A 443 22.57 29.45 7.10
N MET A 444 22.69 29.82 8.37
CA MET A 444 23.65 29.23 9.31
C MET A 444 23.03 29.06 10.71
N PRO A 445 23.61 28.23 11.59
CA PRO A 445 23.18 28.14 12.99
C PRO A 445 23.39 29.47 13.72
N LYS A 446 22.46 29.85 14.61
CA LYS A 446 22.56 31.08 15.40
C LYS A 446 23.65 31.01 16.47
N ASN A 447 23.86 29.83 17.06
CA ASN A 447 24.94 29.58 18.02
C ASN A 447 26.20 29.07 17.30
N MET A 448 27.26 29.87 17.27
CA MET A 448 28.52 29.55 16.58
C MET A 448 29.33 28.43 17.24
N GLU A 449 29.05 28.05 18.50
CA GLU A 449 29.63 26.84 19.11
C GLU A 449 29.11 25.56 18.44
N ALA A 450 27.95 25.62 17.79
CA ALA A 450 27.41 24.58 16.91
C ALA A 450 27.83 24.77 15.43
N SER A 451 28.78 25.68 15.14
CA SER A 451 29.25 25.88 13.77
C SER A 451 29.84 24.59 13.22
N GLY A 452 29.18 24.05 12.20
CA GLY A 452 29.58 22.82 11.53
C GLY A 452 28.96 21.52 12.05
N ASN A 453 28.10 21.53 13.08
CA ASN A 453 27.28 20.36 13.46
C ASN A 453 26.06 20.77 14.30
N ILE A 454 24.85 20.54 13.76
CA ILE A 454 23.61 20.62 14.54
C ILE A 454 23.59 19.52 15.61
N PRO A 455 23.33 19.84 16.89
CA PRO A 455 23.24 18.83 17.95
C PRO A 455 22.09 17.84 17.71
N LEU A 456 22.28 16.60 18.14
CA LEU A 456 21.21 15.60 18.13
C LEU A 456 20.04 16.08 18.99
N GLY A 457 18.84 16.00 18.43
CA GLY A 457 17.62 16.44 19.10
C GLY A 457 16.43 16.43 18.16
N ASP A 458 15.40 17.16 18.54
CA ASP A 458 14.21 17.37 17.72
C ASP A 458 14.45 18.49 16.70
N TRP A 459 14.53 18.14 15.43
CA TRP A 459 14.87 19.09 14.36
C TRP A 459 13.64 19.77 13.73
N LYS A 460 12.42 19.54 14.25
CA LYS A 460 11.20 20.20 13.76
C LYS A 460 11.32 21.73 13.73
N LYS A 461 11.92 22.32 14.76
CA LYS A 461 12.09 23.78 14.87
C LYS A 461 13.03 24.33 13.79
N ILE A 462 14.16 23.65 13.56
CA ILE A 462 15.11 23.99 12.48
C ILE A 462 14.42 23.95 11.12
N ILE A 463 13.63 22.91 10.85
CA ILE A 463 12.87 22.76 9.60
C ILE A 463 11.85 23.90 9.43
N SER A 464 11.08 24.21 10.49
CA SER A 464 10.13 25.32 10.50
C SER A 464 10.80 26.67 10.25
N GLU A 465 12.01 26.88 10.79
CA GLU A 465 12.78 28.10 10.57
C GLU A 465 13.35 28.18 9.16
N LEU A 466 13.82 27.08 8.56
CA LEU A 466 14.18 27.04 7.13
C LEU A 466 13.00 27.44 6.26
N PHE A 467 11.82 26.88 6.50
CA PHE A 467 10.61 27.27 5.80
C PHE A 467 10.28 28.74 6.02
N SER A 468 10.35 29.23 7.27
CA SER A 468 10.08 30.63 7.60
C SER A 468 11.03 31.60 6.87
N ILE A 469 12.32 31.29 6.79
CA ILE A 469 13.32 32.12 6.08
C ILE A 469 12.93 32.29 4.62
N THR A 470 12.48 31.23 3.94
CA THR A 470 12.02 31.36 2.54
C THR A 470 10.86 32.32 2.39
N GLN A 471 9.92 32.35 3.35
CA GLN A 471 8.74 33.21 3.32
C GLN A 471 9.06 34.66 3.69
N ILE A 472 9.89 34.86 4.72
CA ILE A 472 10.36 36.20 5.13
C ILE A 472 11.07 36.86 3.95
N VAL A 473 12.08 36.17 3.38
CA VAL A 473 12.86 36.73 2.28
C VAL A 473 12.03 36.94 1.02
N ARG A 474 11.04 36.07 0.75
CA ARG A 474 10.12 36.26 -0.39
C ARG A 474 9.26 37.52 -0.22
N THR A 475 8.90 37.84 1.02
CA THR A 475 8.17 39.07 1.35
C THR A 475 9.05 40.31 1.17
N ASP A 476 10.31 40.21 1.59
CA ASP A 476 11.25 41.35 1.58
C ASP A 476 11.81 41.67 0.19
N PHE A 477 12.14 40.65 -0.61
CA PHE A 477 12.88 40.82 -1.88
C PHE A 477 12.08 40.47 -3.13
N TYR A 478 11.02 39.66 -3.01
CA TYR A 478 10.29 39.03 -4.11
C TYR A 478 11.18 38.25 -5.09
N TYR A 479 10.98 36.93 -5.20
CA TYR A 479 11.68 36.10 -6.18
C TYR A 479 10.71 35.11 -6.83
N ASP A 480 11.01 34.79 -8.09
CA ASP A 480 10.20 33.92 -8.94
C ASP A 480 10.78 32.50 -9.03
N GLU A 481 12.09 32.34 -8.79
CA GLU A 481 12.82 31.08 -8.90
C GLU A 481 13.72 30.84 -7.67
N LEU A 482 13.76 29.61 -7.17
CA LEU A 482 14.54 29.20 -6.00
C LEU A 482 15.62 28.16 -6.35
N HIS A 483 16.88 28.46 -6.07
CA HIS A 483 18.01 27.55 -6.27
C HIS A 483 18.56 27.09 -4.92
N ILE A 484 18.56 25.78 -4.66
CA ILE A 484 18.85 25.24 -3.32
C ILE A 484 20.18 24.48 -3.31
N PHE A 485 21.09 24.89 -2.43
CA PHE A 485 22.39 24.28 -2.19
C PHE A 485 22.49 23.85 -0.72
N LEU A 486 22.89 22.60 -0.49
CA LEU A 486 22.76 21.95 0.81
C LEU A 486 24.11 21.47 1.37
N SER A 487 24.42 21.92 2.58
CA SER A 487 25.41 21.34 3.48
C SER A 487 24.72 21.15 4.83
N CYS A 488 23.90 20.10 4.95
CA CYS A 488 23.11 19.84 6.16
C CYS A 488 22.87 18.34 6.36
N PRO A 489 22.48 17.92 7.58
CA PRO A 489 22.01 16.56 7.84
C PRO A 489 20.84 16.14 6.94
N VAL A 490 20.88 14.90 6.46
CA VAL A 490 19.88 14.34 5.52
C VAL A 490 18.43 14.47 6.03
N PRO A 491 18.11 14.19 7.31
CA PRO A 491 16.74 14.40 7.81
C PRO A 491 16.27 15.86 7.82
N ILE A 492 17.17 16.84 7.96
CA ILE A 492 16.82 18.27 7.86
C ILE A 492 16.46 18.60 6.41
N ALA A 493 17.25 18.13 5.43
CA ALA A 493 16.93 18.29 4.02
C ALA A 493 15.57 17.68 3.66
N PHE A 494 15.32 16.45 4.12
CA PHE A 494 14.03 15.77 3.92
C PHE A 494 12.86 16.55 4.50
N GLY A 495 12.94 16.93 5.78
CA GLY A 495 11.87 17.66 6.45
C GLY A 495 11.63 19.05 5.85
N PHE A 496 12.69 19.74 5.43
CA PHE A 496 12.56 21.00 4.71
C PHE A 496 11.84 20.82 3.37
N GLY A 497 12.13 19.74 2.64
CA GLY A 497 11.42 19.40 1.41
C GLY A 497 9.93 19.20 1.64
N MET A 498 9.56 18.46 2.69
CA MET A 498 8.15 18.26 3.07
C MET A 498 7.43 19.58 3.39
N ALA A 499 8.11 20.50 4.07
CA ALA A 499 7.55 21.80 4.42
C ALA A 499 7.41 22.73 3.20
N LEU A 500 8.42 22.72 2.33
CA LEU A 500 8.51 23.55 1.13
C LEU A 500 7.54 23.13 0.02
N GLY A 501 7.35 21.83 -0.22
CA GLY A 501 6.52 21.34 -1.33
C GLY A 501 6.95 21.92 -2.69
N ASP A 502 5.98 22.19 -3.56
CA ASP A 502 6.16 22.74 -4.92
C ASP A 502 5.75 24.22 -5.05
N PHE A 503 5.72 24.98 -3.95
CA PHE A 503 5.20 26.35 -3.92
C PHE A 503 5.99 27.38 -4.75
N VAL A 504 7.26 27.10 -5.05
CA VAL A 504 8.13 27.98 -5.84
C VAL A 504 8.90 27.13 -6.84
N PRO A 505 8.88 27.48 -8.14
CA PRO A 505 9.66 26.77 -9.14
C PRO A 505 11.16 26.97 -8.85
N GLY A 506 11.97 25.98 -9.21
CA GLY A 506 13.38 26.06 -8.84
C GLY A 506 14.17 24.79 -9.07
N LYS A 507 15.44 24.83 -8.68
CA LYS A 507 16.40 23.75 -8.89
C LYS A 507 17.10 23.35 -7.60
N ILE A 508 17.31 22.06 -7.42
CA ILE A 508 18.10 21.49 -6.32
C ILE A 508 19.45 21.05 -6.87
N TYR A 509 20.51 21.46 -6.19
CA TYR A 509 21.88 21.19 -6.61
C TYR A 509 22.53 20.14 -5.72
N ASN A 510 23.29 19.25 -6.34
CA ASN A 510 24.14 18.29 -5.64
C ASN A 510 25.62 18.58 -5.95
N TYR A 511 26.48 18.48 -4.93
CA TYR A 511 27.92 18.56 -5.13
C TYR A 511 28.48 17.19 -5.48
N PHE A 512 29.12 17.09 -6.65
CA PHE A 512 29.87 15.91 -7.05
C PHE A 512 31.35 16.13 -6.81
N LYS A 513 32.01 15.20 -6.12
CA LYS A 513 33.45 15.28 -5.78
C LYS A 513 34.41 15.18 -6.97
N GLY A 514 33.89 15.05 -8.19
CA GLY A 514 34.68 14.85 -9.39
C GLY A 514 35.34 13.47 -9.44
N GLY A 515 35.90 13.14 -10.60
CA GLY A 515 36.66 11.91 -10.84
C GLY A 515 37.92 12.20 -11.65
N LYS A 516 38.58 11.15 -12.17
CA LYS A 516 39.77 11.34 -13.02
C LYS A 516 39.50 12.17 -14.29
N THR A 517 38.25 12.23 -14.75
CA THR A 517 37.84 12.85 -16.03
C THR A 517 36.79 13.97 -15.90
N LYS A 518 36.15 14.14 -14.74
CA LYS A 518 35.12 15.18 -14.51
C LYS A 518 35.54 16.06 -13.33
N LYS A 519 35.51 17.39 -13.50
CA LYS A 519 35.80 18.34 -12.42
C LYS A 519 34.75 18.22 -11.31
N ALA A 520 35.17 18.41 -10.07
CA ALA A 520 34.25 18.52 -8.95
C ALA A 520 33.43 19.81 -9.06
N GLY A 521 32.17 19.78 -8.63
CA GLY A 521 31.31 20.95 -8.73
C GLY A 521 29.84 20.67 -8.41
N TYR A 522 29.08 21.75 -8.30
CA TYR A 522 27.63 21.69 -8.19
C TYR A 522 27.00 21.47 -9.55
N VAL A 523 25.95 20.66 -9.53
CA VAL A 523 25.17 20.32 -10.71
C VAL A 523 23.69 20.32 -10.31
N PRO A 524 22.80 20.92 -11.12
CA PRO A 524 21.36 20.80 -10.90
C PRO A 524 20.95 19.35 -11.14
N VAL A 525 20.36 18.70 -10.13
CA VAL A 525 19.95 17.28 -10.22
C VAL A 525 18.43 17.11 -10.21
N LEU A 526 17.68 18.14 -9.80
CA LEU A 526 16.22 18.13 -9.77
C LEU A 526 15.68 19.53 -10.08
N ASP A 527 14.62 19.59 -10.87
CA ASP A 527 13.68 20.70 -10.95
C ASP A 527 12.49 20.44 -10.00
N ILE A 528 12.21 21.38 -9.10
CA ILE A 528 11.17 21.28 -8.08
C ILE A 528 9.80 21.01 -8.72
N ASN A 529 9.53 21.58 -9.90
CA ASN A 529 8.23 21.44 -10.56
C ASN A 529 8.05 20.11 -11.28
N GLU A 530 9.11 19.35 -11.50
CA GLU A 530 9.07 18.09 -12.25
C GLU A 530 9.08 16.87 -11.31
N ILE A 531 9.22 17.08 -10.00
CA ILE A 531 9.21 15.99 -9.03
C ILE A 531 7.81 15.34 -9.00
N LEU A 532 7.75 14.09 -9.50
CA LEU A 532 6.56 13.23 -9.57
C LEU A 532 5.39 13.77 -10.42
N ARG A 533 5.67 14.55 -11.47
CA ARG A 533 4.66 14.96 -12.46
C ARG A 533 4.51 13.99 -13.63
#